data_AF-A0A372R8M8-F1
#
_entry.id   AF-A0A372R8M8-F1
#
_cell.length_a   1.000
_cell.length_b   1.000
_cell.length_c   1.000
_cell.angle_alpha   90.00
_cell.angle_beta   90.00
_cell.angle_gamma   90.00
#
_symmetry.space_group_name_H-M   'P 1'
#
loop_
_entity.id
_entity.type
_entity.pdbx_description
1 polymer ?
#
loop_
_entity_poly.entity_id
_entity_poly.type
_entity_poly.pdbx_seq_one_letter_code
_entity_poly.pdbx_strand_id
1 'polypeptide(L)'
;MAYISDRKEEEGNLYFLLCETEETEGVRNEAEEMLKIYPEIVESYEKLNKSIKTFSTNSKIMPNTYQSLIENCLDEEHYTAALDLLDSFQSEQFYPPKLHIRKMMEIIVNPKVDKDINFKSYKILQHVLYTTGSIAFENIWNFENHSDPEEVWPVGYDSFWAFIKDKFNSLTQNIDDNDQSTRILLLLEQIVNVFEIDMRIKQRKFFSSILLRLVTRSRTNLRIVIDSLITSVFSKEIPMEAIRLSQRLLDQIIILSYAGHICRDSLKNEMYLQINLLEPSRMISFLQTLLSNTFKYQLIEKALLDSDLSNIKKEKKLILSSLSLVKITKIFLYSIPYTRNLTEPVAIWRHIFFLSSILQSYVNAKTLRQEKHGKVVIVHGLDDEEMDVVADDLISKRLKELKKWLKQKDMGDLKDRSELLLEMMDADAKQIKIFVDEE
;
A
#
# COMPACT_ATOMS: atom_id res chain seq x y z
N MET A 1 -19.66 1.74 -9.95
CA MET A 1 -18.53 2.50 -9.37
C MET A 1 -17.49 2.60 -10.46
N ALA A 2 -16.92 3.79 -10.67
CA ALA A 2 -15.96 4.02 -11.73
C ALA A 2 -14.71 3.13 -11.62
N TYR A 3 -14.32 2.51 -12.73
CA TYR A 3 -13.05 1.78 -12.88
C TYR A 3 -12.52 1.90 -14.31
N ILE A 4 -11.22 1.68 -14.49
CA ILE A 4 -10.60 1.60 -15.82
C ILE A 4 -10.65 0.15 -16.31
N SER A 5 -11.28 -0.08 -17.46
CA SER A 5 -11.51 -1.39 -18.09
C SER A 5 -10.36 -1.88 -18.97
N ASP A 6 -9.65 -0.96 -19.61
CA ASP A 6 -8.48 -1.23 -20.44
C ASP A 6 -7.70 0.07 -20.63
N ARG A 7 -6.45 -0.04 -21.11
CA ARG A 7 -5.66 1.09 -21.62
C ARG A 7 -5.32 0.84 -23.09
N LYS A 8 -5.53 1.85 -23.93
CA LYS A 8 -5.24 1.79 -25.36
C LYS A 8 -4.32 2.92 -25.77
N GLU A 9 -3.33 2.59 -26.57
CA GLU A 9 -2.51 3.57 -27.27
C GLU A 9 -3.02 3.68 -28.71
N GLU A 10 -3.47 4.87 -29.08
CA GLU A 10 -3.95 5.17 -30.43
C GLU A 10 -3.38 6.52 -30.86
N GLU A 11 -2.83 6.58 -32.08
CA GLU A 11 -2.24 7.81 -32.65
C GLU A 11 -1.17 8.47 -31.75
N GLY A 12 -0.52 7.67 -30.90
CA GLY A 12 0.50 8.13 -29.96
C GLY A 12 -0.06 8.78 -28.69
N ASN A 13 -1.36 8.70 -28.44
CA ASN A 13 -2.03 9.17 -27.23
C ASN A 13 -2.51 7.98 -26.40
N LEU A 14 -2.47 8.13 -25.07
CA LEU A 14 -2.93 7.10 -24.15
C LEU A 14 -4.37 7.39 -23.72
N TYR A 15 -5.22 6.39 -23.90
CA TYR A 15 -6.62 6.42 -23.52
C TYR A 15 -6.91 5.35 -22.49
N PHE A 16 -7.75 5.70 -21.52
CA PHE A 16 -8.33 4.76 -20.59
C PHE A 16 -9.80 4.56 -20.94
N LEU A 17 -10.23 3.30 -20.94
CA LEU A 17 -11.64 2.97 -21.08
C LEU A 17 -12.27 2.99 -19.69
N LEU A 18 -12.97 4.06 -19.33
CA LEU A 18 -13.67 4.20 -18.05
C LEU A 18 -15.04 3.53 -18.13
N CYS A 19 -15.40 2.83 -17.05
CA CYS A 19 -16.74 2.30 -16.85
C CYS A 19 -17.27 2.80 -15.51
N GLU A 20 -18.28 3.67 -15.51
CA GLU A 20 -18.91 4.18 -14.28
C GLU A 20 -19.95 3.20 -13.70
N THR A 21 -20.62 2.47 -14.59
CA THR A 21 -21.60 1.41 -14.35
C THR A 21 -21.39 0.27 -15.38
N GLU A 22 -21.98 -0.91 -15.13
CA GLU A 22 -21.97 -2.02 -16.11
C GLU A 22 -22.66 -1.64 -17.44
N GLU A 23 -23.55 -0.64 -17.42
CA GLU A 23 -24.30 -0.17 -18.59
C GLU A 23 -23.59 0.96 -19.35
N THR A 24 -22.64 1.67 -18.72
CA THR A 24 -21.84 2.75 -19.32
C THR A 24 -20.46 2.24 -19.76
N GLU A 25 -20.39 1.01 -20.26
CA GLU A 25 -19.13 0.35 -20.57
C GLU A 25 -18.41 1.04 -21.74
N GLY A 26 -17.15 1.43 -21.52
CA GLY A 26 -16.24 1.85 -22.59
C GLY A 26 -16.22 3.34 -22.92
N VAL A 27 -16.59 4.22 -21.97
CA VAL A 27 -16.36 5.67 -22.14
C VAL A 27 -14.86 5.90 -22.24
N ARG A 28 -14.42 6.36 -23.41
CA ARG A 28 -13.02 6.61 -23.69
C ARG A 28 -12.66 7.98 -23.16
N ASN A 29 -11.73 8.02 -22.20
CA ASN A 29 -11.18 9.27 -21.67
C ASN A 29 -9.67 9.29 -21.91
N GLU A 30 -9.15 10.48 -22.17
CA GLU A 30 -7.70 10.68 -22.30
C GLU A 30 -7.02 10.50 -20.94
N ALA A 31 -5.76 10.07 -20.96
CA ALA A 31 -4.98 9.88 -19.74
C ALA A 31 -4.89 11.16 -18.89
N GLU A 32 -4.77 12.32 -19.54
CA GLU A 32 -4.81 13.64 -18.91
C GLU A 32 -6.13 13.88 -18.16
N GLU A 33 -7.27 13.66 -18.81
CA GLU A 33 -8.60 13.83 -18.21
C GLU A 33 -8.80 12.88 -17.02
N MET A 34 -8.33 11.64 -17.15
CA MET A 34 -8.40 10.66 -16.05
C MET A 34 -7.52 11.05 -14.86
N LEU A 35 -6.31 11.57 -15.09
CA LEU A 35 -5.47 12.11 -14.02
C LEU A 35 -6.11 13.37 -13.39
N LYS A 36 -6.81 14.17 -14.20
CA LYS A 36 -7.54 15.35 -13.74
C LYS A 36 -8.68 14.98 -12.78
N ILE A 37 -9.54 14.04 -13.18
CA ILE A 37 -10.80 13.74 -12.49
C ILE A 37 -10.67 12.58 -11.48
N TYR A 38 -9.93 11.53 -11.84
CA TYR A 38 -9.88 10.25 -11.12
C TYR A 38 -8.45 9.70 -10.89
N PRO A 39 -7.53 10.49 -10.29
CA PRO A 39 -6.14 10.06 -10.09
C PRO A 39 -6.01 8.78 -9.25
N GLU A 40 -6.92 8.53 -8.29
CA GLU A 40 -6.89 7.29 -7.50
C GLU A 40 -7.24 6.03 -8.32
N ILE A 41 -8.06 6.18 -9.36
CA ILE A 41 -8.46 5.07 -10.23
C ILE A 41 -7.29 4.72 -11.14
N VAL A 42 -6.59 5.73 -11.68
CA VAL A 42 -5.37 5.54 -12.47
C VAL A 42 -4.27 4.87 -11.63
N GLU A 43 -4.03 5.37 -10.41
CA GLU A 43 -3.05 4.79 -9.48
C GLU A 43 -3.36 3.32 -9.17
N SER A 44 -4.63 3.00 -8.89
CA SER A 44 -5.07 1.63 -8.62
C SER A 44 -4.90 0.73 -9.85
N TYR A 45 -5.25 1.23 -11.04
CA TYR A 45 -5.10 0.49 -12.29
C TYR A 45 -3.64 0.15 -12.59
N GLU A 46 -2.73 1.12 -12.50
CA GLU A 46 -1.30 0.92 -12.75
C GLU A 46 -0.64 -0.03 -11.74
N LYS A 47 -1.16 -0.08 -10.51
CA LYS A 47 -0.72 -1.06 -9.51
C LYS A 47 -1.16 -2.48 -9.85
N LEU A 48 -2.39 -2.65 -10.32
CA LEU A 48 -2.99 -3.96 -10.59
C LEU A 48 -2.59 -4.56 -11.92
N ASN A 49 -2.33 -3.75 -12.95
CA ASN A 49 -2.04 -4.22 -14.31
C ASN A 49 -0.55 -4.37 -14.63
N LYS A 50 0.31 -4.43 -13.61
CA LYS A 50 1.71 -4.83 -13.81
C LYS A 50 1.74 -6.26 -14.33
N SER A 51 2.55 -6.49 -15.38
CA SER A 51 2.76 -7.80 -15.98
C SER A 51 2.98 -8.85 -14.90
N ILE A 52 2.12 -9.87 -14.92
CA ILE A 52 2.27 -11.06 -14.10
C ILE A 52 2.78 -12.15 -15.01
N LYS A 53 3.69 -12.99 -14.50
CA LYS A 53 4.05 -14.23 -15.19
C LYS A 53 2.76 -15.02 -15.48
N THR A 54 2.67 -15.57 -16.68
CA THR A 54 1.53 -16.40 -17.09
C THR A 54 1.41 -17.59 -16.15
N PHE A 55 0.25 -17.72 -15.50
CA PHE A 55 -0.09 -18.83 -14.61
C PHE A 55 -0.62 -20.03 -15.42
N SER A 56 -0.42 -21.24 -14.91
CA SER A 56 -1.04 -22.43 -15.49
C SER A 56 -2.54 -22.46 -15.16
N THR A 57 -3.37 -22.34 -16.20
CA THR A 57 -4.84 -22.46 -16.10
C THR A 57 -5.32 -23.89 -15.89
N ASN A 58 -4.44 -24.89 -16.04
CA ASN A 58 -4.76 -26.32 -15.92
C ASN A 58 -4.21 -26.96 -14.64
N SER A 59 -3.88 -26.16 -13.63
CA SER A 59 -3.34 -26.68 -12.37
C SER A 59 -4.35 -27.56 -11.63
N LYS A 60 -3.90 -28.71 -11.14
CA LYS A 60 -4.73 -29.70 -10.43
C LYS A 60 -4.21 -29.92 -9.01
N ILE A 61 -5.09 -30.34 -8.11
CA ILE A 61 -4.66 -30.79 -6.78
C ILE A 61 -3.86 -32.08 -6.96
N MET A 62 -2.74 -32.20 -6.24
CA MET A 62 -1.91 -33.41 -6.22
C MET A 62 -2.75 -34.66 -5.90
N PRO A 63 -2.53 -35.80 -6.59
CA PRO A 63 -3.30 -37.02 -6.36
C PRO A 63 -3.20 -37.55 -4.93
N ASN A 64 -4.31 -38.08 -4.40
CA ASN A 64 -4.41 -38.62 -3.04
C ASN A 64 -3.38 -39.72 -2.72
N THR A 65 -2.93 -40.47 -3.73
CA THR A 65 -1.95 -41.56 -3.59
C THR A 65 -0.64 -41.14 -2.91
N TYR A 66 -0.23 -39.88 -3.09
CA TYR A 66 1.00 -39.34 -2.50
C TYR A 66 0.75 -38.47 -1.27
N GLN A 67 -0.50 -38.11 -0.99
CA GLN A 67 -0.85 -37.26 0.14
C GLN A 67 -0.52 -37.95 1.46
N SER A 68 -1.01 -39.17 1.67
CA SER A 68 -0.77 -39.91 2.92
C SER A 68 0.71 -40.18 3.21
N LEU A 69 1.52 -40.41 2.18
CA LEU A 69 2.97 -40.58 2.33
C LEU A 69 3.63 -39.29 2.83
N ILE A 70 3.26 -38.15 2.23
CA ILE A 70 3.79 -36.84 2.62
C ILE A 70 3.29 -36.46 4.02
N GLU A 71 2.02 -36.72 4.34
CA GLU A 71 1.45 -36.50 5.67
C GLU A 71 2.21 -37.28 6.73
N ASN A 72 2.42 -38.59 6.55
CA ASN A 72 3.21 -39.40 7.47
C ASN A 72 4.64 -38.84 7.66
N CYS A 73 5.31 -38.42 6.57
CA CYS A 73 6.62 -37.81 6.68
C CYS A 73 6.59 -36.46 7.43
N LEU A 74 5.54 -35.66 7.28
CA LEU A 74 5.38 -34.39 8.00
C LEU A 74 5.09 -34.62 9.49
N ASP A 75 4.28 -35.62 9.81
CA ASP A 75 3.90 -35.98 11.17
C ASP A 75 5.06 -36.62 11.96
N GLU A 76 5.92 -37.39 11.29
CA GLU A 76 7.15 -37.97 11.85
C GLU A 76 8.35 -37.00 11.81
N GLU A 77 8.13 -35.72 11.47
CA GLU A 77 9.16 -34.68 11.35
C GLU A 77 10.29 -34.99 10.33
N HIS A 78 10.04 -35.90 9.39
CA HIS A 78 10.90 -36.22 8.25
C HIS A 78 10.78 -35.17 7.13
N TYR A 79 11.00 -33.89 7.48
CA TYR A 79 10.74 -32.74 6.62
C TYR A 79 11.50 -32.76 5.29
N THR A 80 12.78 -33.17 5.28
CA THR A 80 13.57 -33.20 4.04
C THR A 80 12.91 -34.06 2.97
N ALA A 81 12.52 -35.29 3.35
CA ALA A 81 11.85 -36.24 2.46
C ALA A 81 10.47 -35.73 2.01
N ALA A 82 9.68 -35.18 2.94
CA ALA A 82 8.38 -34.59 2.62
C ALA A 82 8.50 -33.43 1.61
N LEU A 83 9.47 -32.54 1.81
CA LEU A 83 9.70 -31.39 0.93
C LEU A 83 10.28 -31.82 -0.43
N ASP A 84 11.15 -32.83 -0.49
CA ASP A 84 11.62 -33.39 -1.77
C ASP A 84 10.46 -33.98 -2.59
N LEU A 85 9.54 -34.69 -1.94
CA LEU A 85 8.33 -35.20 -2.59
C LEU A 85 7.45 -34.04 -3.09
N LEU A 86 7.18 -33.04 -2.25
CA LEU A 86 6.39 -31.87 -2.64
C LEU A 86 7.03 -31.07 -3.79
N ASP A 87 8.36 -30.95 -3.82
CA ASP A 87 9.11 -30.27 -4.87
C ASP A 87 9.02 -31.04 -6.21
N SER A 88 9.00 -32.37 -6.17
CA SER A 88 8.90 -33.20 -7.38
C SER A 88 7.60 -32.98 -8.18
N PHE A 89 6.49 -32.69 -7.48
CA PHE A 89 5.17 -32.45 -8.08
C PHE A 89 5.03 -31.07 -8.73
N GLN A 90 5.97 -30.16 -8.51
CA GLN A 90 5.99 -28.85 -9.16
C GLN A 90 6.14 -28.93 -10.67
N SER A 91 6.82 -29.97 -11.17
CA SER A 91 7.05 -30.18 -12.60
C SER A 91 5.80 -30.62 -13.37
N GLU A 92 4.76 -31.07 -12.67
CA GLU A 92 3.59 -31.77 -13.24
C GLU A 92 2.28 -30.96 -13.25
N GLN A 93 2.33 -29.63 -13.06
CA GLN A 93 1.14 -28.76 -12.91
C GLN A 93 0.24 -29.12 -11.71
N PHE A 94 0.74 -29.89 -10.74
CA PHE A 94 0.03 -30.16 -9.50
C PHE A 94 0.38 -29.16 -8.41
N TYR A 95 -0.59 -28.84 -7.54
CA TYR A 95 -0.33 -28.10 -6.30
C TYR A 95 -0.66 -28.93 -5.04
N PRO A 96 0.04 -28.67 -3.92
CA PRO A 96 -0.21 -29.39 -2.68
C PRO A 96 -1.59 -29.10 -2.09
N PRO A 97 -2.22 -30.07 -1.40
CA PRO A 97 -3.48 -29.83 -0.68
C PRO A 97 -3.32 -28.80 0.45
N LYS A 98 -4.47 -28.25 0.90
CA LYS A 98 -4.54 -27.20 1.94
C LYS A 98 -3.70 -27.51 3.19
N LEU A 99 -3.72 -28.78 3.63
CA LEU A 99 -3.03 -29.23 4.83
C LEU A 99 -1.51 -29.11 4.68
N HIS A 100 -0.96 -29.53 3.52
CA HIS A 100 0.48 -29.44 3.26
C HIS A 100 0.95 -27.99 3.16
N ILE A 101 0.14 -27.10 2.56
CA ILE A 101 0.45 -25.67 2.49
C ILE A 101 0.52 -25.08 3.90
N ARG A 102 -0.44 -25.38 4.77
CA ARG A 102 -0.45 -24.95 6.18
C ARG A 102 0.77 -25.49 6.93
N LYS A 103 1.09 -26.77 6.76
CA LYS A 103 2.29 -27.38 7.37
C LYS A 103 3.58 -26.71 6.90
N MET A 104 3.73 -26.40 5.61
CA MET A 104 4.89 -25.64 5.12
C MET A 104 4.95 -24.23 5.73
N MET A 105 3.81 -23.55 5.91
CA MET A 105 3.78 -22.25 6.61
C MET A 105 4.17 -22.37 8.09
N GLU A 106 3.77 -23.45 8.77
CA GLU A 106 4.18 -23.75 10.15
C GLU A 106 5.69 -24.05 10.25
N ILE A 107 6.22 -24.85 9.31
CA ILE A 107 7.64 -25.20 9.22
C ILE A 107 8.51 -23.94 9.09
N ILE A 108 8.08 -22.95 8.29
CA ILE A 108 8.83 -21.69 8.09
C ILE A 108 9.13 -21.01 9.42
N VAL A 109 8.16 -20.93 10.33
CA VAL A 109 8.28 -20.18 11.60
C VAL A 109 8.64 -21.05 12.81
N ASN A 110 8.81 -22.36 12.63
CA ASN A 110 9.17 -23.26 13.71
C ASN A 110 10.67 -23.12 14.04
N PRO A 111 11.04 -22.68 15.27
CA PRO A 111 12.44 -22.48 15.64
C PRO A 111 13.23 -23.79 15.79
N LYS A 112 12.55 -24.94 15.92
CA LYS A 112 13.20 -26.26 16.03
C LYS A 112 13.63 -26.83 14.69
N VAL A 113 13.15 -26.26 13.59
CA VAL A 113 13.44 -26.74 12.23
C VAL A 113 14.73 -26.11 11.71
N ASP A 114 15.55 -26.92 11.05
CA ASP A 114 16.77 -26.46 10.38
C ASP A 114 16.50 -25.32 9.37
N LYS A 115 17.47 -24.43 9.22
CA LYS A 115 17.34 -23.25 8.38
C LYS A 115 17.12 -23.58 6.91
N ASP A 116 17.79 -24.61 6.40
CA ASP A 116 17.67 -25.00 5.00
C ASP A 116 16.28 -25.56 4.70
N ILE A 117 15.69 -26.27 5.67
CA ILE A 117 14.33 -26.83 5.59
C ILE A 117 13.28 -25.72 5.58
N ASN A 118 13.43 -24.70 6.44
CA ASN A 118 12.51 -23.56 6.45
C ASN A 118 12.53 -22.82 5.11
N PHE A 119 13.72 -22.61 4.55
CA PHE A 119 13.90 -21.82 3.34
C PHE A 119 13.40 -22.59 2.13
N LYS A 120 13.64 -23.91 2.09
CA LYS A 120 13.08 -24.80 1.09
C LYS A 120 11.55 -24.79 1.12
N SER A 121 10.93 -24.84 2.30
CA SER A 121 9.47 -24.75 2.45
C SER A 121 8.93 -23.44 1.88
N TYR A 122 9.56 -22.32 2.21
CA TYR A 122 9.21 -21.01 1.62
C TYR A 122 9.37 -21.00 0.10
N LYS A 123 10.46 -21.56 -0.44
CA LYS A 123 10.70 -21.63 -1.89
C LYS A 123 9.65 -22.45 -2.63
N ILE A 124 9.25 -23.59 -2.05
CA ILE A 124 8.15 -24.41 -2.60
C ILE A 124 6.85 -23.61 -2.62
N LEU A 125 6.49 -22.91 -1.53
CA LEU A 125 5.29 -22.08 -1.49
C LEU A 125 5.30 -20.93 -2.50
N GLN A 126 6.45 -20.26 -2.69
CA GLN A 126 6.59 -19.24 -3.72
C GLN A 126 6.43 -19.86 -5.11
N HIS A 127 7.03 -21.03 -5.37
CA HIS A 127 6.88 -21.71 -6.64
C HIS A 127 5.42 -22.04 -6.93
N VAL A 128 4.71 -22.66 -5.97
CA VAL A 128 3.27 -22.99 -6.09
C VAL A 128 2.46 -21.74 -6.40
N LEU A 129 2.73 -20.62 -5.71
CA LEU A 129 2.07 -19.35 -5.94
C LEU A 129 2.33 -18.80 -7.36
N TYR A 130 3.56 -18.89 -7.86
CA TYR A 130 3.90 -18.38 -9.20
C TYR A 130 3.47 -19.30 -10.34
N THR A 131 3.25 -20.59 -10.10
CA THR A 131 2.78 -21.53 -11.14
C THR A 131 1.27 -21.67 -11.18
N THR A 132 0.61 -21.69 -10.02
CA THR A 132 -0.84 -21.94 -9.91
C THR A 132 -1.64 -20.68 -9.58
N GLY A 133 -0.99 -19.57 -9.28
CA GLY A 133 -1.65 -18.35 -8.83
C GLY A 133 -2.17 -18.49 -7.39
N SER A 134 -3.27 -17.81 -7.08
CA SER A 134 -3.85 -17.80 -5.73
C SER A 134 -4.74 -18.99 -5.40
N ILE A 135 -5.07 -19.85 -6.39
CA ILE A 135 -6.08 -20.91 -6.24
C ILE A 135 -5.74 -21.90 -5.12
N ALA A 136 -4.47 -22.29 -5.00
CA ALA A 136 -3.99 -23.20 -3.96
C ALA A 136 -4.14 -22.62 -2.54
N PHE A 137 -4.28 -21.29 -2.42
CA PHE A 137 -4.32 -20.55 -1.17
C PHE A 137 -5.71 -20.02 -0.81
N GLU A 138 -6.75 -20.24 -1.62
CA GLU A 138 -8.06 -19.60 -1.36
C GLU A 138 -8.71 -20.04 -0.05
N ASN A 139 -8.54 -21.31 0.34
CA ASN A 139 -9.25 -21.92 1.47
C ASN A 139 -8.32 -22.29 2.64
N ILE A 140 -7.07 -21.81 2.65
CA ILE A 140 -6.16 -22.11 3.76
C ILE A 140 -6.51 -21.28 5.01
N TRP A 141 -7.16 -20.12 4.85
CA TRP A 141 -7.49 -19.15 5.91
C TRP A 141 -8.86 -19.42 6.54
N ASN A 142 -8.99 -20.56 7.23
CA ASN A 142 -10.26 -20.91 7.88
C ASN A 142 -10.25 -20.54 9.37
N PHE A 143 -11.21 -19.71 9.77
CA PHE A 143 -11.39 -19.22 11.14
C PHE A 143 -12.82 -19.47 11.66
N GLU A 144 -13.72 -19.92 10.78
CA GLU A 144 -15.14 -20.13 11.07
C GLU A 144 -15.51 -21.55 10.62
N ASN A 145 -15.17 -22.54 11.44
CA ASN A 145 -15.81 -23.86 11.46
C ASN A 145 -15.67 -24.40 12.89
N HIS A 146 -16.78 -24.41 13.64
CA HIS A 146 -16.82 -24.90 15.02
C HIS A 146 -16.95 -26.43 15.12
N SER A 147 -17.02 -27.13 13.98
CA SER A 147 -17.25 -28.57 13.92
C SER A 147 -15.98 -29.42 13.88
N ASP A 148 -14.85 -28.85 13.44
CA ASP A 148 -13.58 -29.59 13.35
C ASP A 148 -12.37 -28.68 13.66
N PRO A 149 -11.70 -28.87 14.82
CA PRO A 149 -10.50 -28.12 15.20
C PRO A 149 -9.34 -28.25 14.19
N GLU A 150 -9.26 -29.37 13.44
CA GLU A 150 -8.20 -29.62 12.46
C GLU A 150 -8.33 -28.73 11.20
N GLU A 151 -9.51 -28.13 11.00
CA GLU A 151 -9.74 -27.23 9.86
C GLU A 151 -9.34 -25.78 10.12
N VAL A 152 -9.12 -25.37 11.38
CA VAL A 152 -8.81 -23.99 11.76
C VAL A 152 -7.32 -23.69 11.60
N TRP A 153 -6.98 -22.64 10.85
CA TRP A 153 -5.59 -22.21 10.70
C TRP A 153 -5.49 -20.69 10.56
N PRO A 154 -4.54 -20.04 11.24
CA PRO A 154 -3.53 -20.61 12.15
C PRO A 154 -4.11 -21.01 13.51
N VAL A 155 -3.59 -22.12 14.05
CA VAL A 155 -4.02 -22.69 15.32
C VAL A 155 -3.73 -21.73 16.47
N GLY A 156 -4.69 -21.56 17.38
CA GLY A 156 -4.54 -20.74 18.59
C GLY A 156 -4.84 -19.25 18.42
N TYR A 157 -5.40 -18.83 17.29
CA TYR A 157 -5.79 -17.43 17.05
C TYR A 157 -7.29 -17.29 16.82
N ASP A 158 -7.88 -16.27 17.46
CA ASP A 158 -9.31 -15.95 17.33
C ASP A 158 -9.66 -15.32 15.96
N SER A 159 -8.66 -14.78 15.25
CA SER A 159 -8.82 -14.19 13.92
C SER A 159 -7.50 -14.10 13.16
N PHE A 160 -7.60 -13.93 11.84
CA PHE A 160 -6.44 -13.70 10.97
C PHE A 160 -5.63 -12.49 11.39
N TRP A 161 -6.31 -11.40 11.73
CA TRP A 161 -5.64 -10.14 12.08
C TRP A 161 -4.97 -10.21 13.45
N ALA A 162 -5.50 -10.99 14.40
CA ALA A 162 -4.81 -11.29 15.65
C ALA A 162 -3.48 -12.04 15.39
N PHE A 163 -3.47 -12.98 14.45
CA PHE A 163 -2.25 -13.66 14.01
C PHE A 163 -1.24 -12.71 13.36
N ILE A 164 -1.68 -11.86 12.41
CA ILE A 164 -0.80 -10.88 11.77
C ILE A 164 -0.20 -9.92 12.81
N LYS A 165 -1.02 -9.43 13.74
CA LYS A 165 -0.57 -8.58 14.85
C LYS A 165 0.48 -9.27 15.72
N ASP A 166 0.27 -10.54 16.07
CA ASP A 166 1.25 -11.33 16.83
C ASP A 166 2.59 -11.44 16.09
N LYS A 167 2.57 -11.72 14.78
CA LYS A 167 3.79 -11.83 13.99
C LYS A 167 4.56 -10.52 13.90
N PHE A 168 3.89 -9.39 13.71
CA PHE A 168 4.59 -8.11 13.76
C PHE A 168 5.13 -7.79 15.17
N ASN A 169 4.38 -8.08 16.24
CA ASN A 169 4.87 -7.89 17.60
C ASN A 169 6.07 -8.78 17.94
N SER A 170 6.09 -10.01 17.41
CA SER A 170 7.18 -10.97 17.61
C SER A 170 8.49 -10.49 16.98
N LEU A 171 8.43 -9.72 15.89
CA LEU A 171 9.64 -9.12 15.27
C LEU A 171 10.30 -8.08 16.19
N THR A 172 9.54 -7.38 17.02
CA THR A 172 10.11 -6.47 18.01
C THR A 172 10.72 -7.21 19.20
N GLN A 173 10.13 -8.34 19.61
CA GLN A 173 10.64 -9.11 20.75
C GLN A 173 11.93 -9.87 20.41
N ASN A 174 12.12 -10.21 19.13
CA ASN A 174 13.24 -11.01 18.64
C ASN A 174 14.23 -10.19 17.81
N ILE A 175 14.39 -8.88 18.10
CA ILE A 175 15.31 -8.00 17.34
C ILE A 175 16.75 -8.57 17.35
N ASP A 176 17.16 -9.19 18.45
CA ASP A 176 18.50 -9.78 18.60
C ASP A 176 18.60 -11.21 18.03
N ASP A 177 17.46 -11.88 17.77
CA ASP A 177 17.40 -13.19 17.12
C ASP A 177 17.10 -13.03 15.63
N ASN A 178 18.19 -12.82 14.87
CA ASN A 178 18.13 -12.61 13.44
C ASN A 178 17.51 -13.80 12.67
N ASP A 179 17.64 -15.04 13.18
CA ASP A 179 17.09 -16.21 12.48
C ASP A 179 15.56 -16.25 12.62
N GLN A 180 15.03 -16.10 13.84
CA GLN A 180 13.58 -16.10 14.05
C GLN A 180 12.90 -14.89 13.39
N SER A 181 13.55 -13.72 13.42
CA SER A 181 13.06 -12.54 12.71
C SER A 181 12.99 -12.76 11.19
N THR A 182 14.02 -13.39 10.61
CA THR A 182 14.03 -13.75 9.18
C THR A 182 12.90 -14.71 8.83
N ARG A 183 12.67 -15.75 9.64
CA ARG A 183 11.59 -16.73 9.44
C ARG A 183 10.21 -16.08 9.44
N ILE A 184 9.94 -15.18 10.39
CA ILE A 184 8.67 -14.45 10.46
C ILE A 184 8.49 -13.56 9.22
N LEU A 185 9.55 -12.89 8.76
CA LEU A 185 9.50 -12.08 7.54
C LEU A 185 9.20 -12.91 6.29
N LEU A 186 9.79 -14.11 6.15
CA LEU A 186 9.50 -15.02 5.03
C LEU A 186 8.02 -15.44 5.00
N LEU A 187 7.44 -15.74 6.17
CA LEU A 187 6.02 -16.09 6.27
C LEU A 187 5.14 -14.89 5.90
N LEU A 188 5.40 -13.72 6.47
CA LEU A 188 4.63 -12.51 6.17
C LEU A 188 4.74 -12.13 4.69
N GLU A 189 5.91 -12.27 4.09
CA GLU A 189 6.12 -12.05 2.66
C GLU A 189 5.29 -13.02 1.82
N GLN A 190 5.27 -14.31 2.17
CA GLN A 190 4.42 -15.30 1.50
C GLN A 190 2.95 -14.89 1.55
N ILE A 191 2.44 -14.48 2.72
CA ILE A 191 1.06 -14.04 2.91
C ILE A 191 0.74 -12.83 2.03
N VAL A 192 1.59 -11.80 2.07
CA VAL A 192 1.41 -10.56 1.30
C VAL A 192 1.45 -10.84 -0.21
N ASN A 193 2.36 -11.70 -0.66
CA ASN A 193 2.46 -12.09 -2.07
C ASN A 193 1.21 -12.86 -2.55
N VAL A 194 0.65 -13.75 -1.73
CA VAL A 194 -0.59 -14.47 -2.04
C VAL A 194 -1.73 -13.48 -2.31
N PHE A 195 -1.93 -12.51 -1.42
CA PHE A 195 -3.00 -11.52 -1.59
C PHE A 195 -2.76 -10.58 -2.78
N GLU A 196 -1.52 -10.15 -2.98
CA GLU A 196 -1.18 -9.30 -4.12
C GLU A 196 -1.46 -10.00 -5.45
N ILE A 197 -1.02 -11.24 -5.60
CA ILE A 197 -1.28 -12.03 -6.81
C ILE A 197 -2.76 -12.35 -6.96
N ASP A 198 -3.47 -12.69 -5.88
CA ASP A 198 -4.91 -12.90 -5.91
C ASP A 198 -5.66 -11.67 -6.43
N MET A 199 -5.34 -10.50 -5.90
CA MET A 199 -5.94 -9.23 -6.33
C MET A 199 -5.60 -8.92 -7.79
N ARG A 200 -4.36 -9.13 -8.22
CA ARG A 200 -3.96 -8.90 -9.62
C ARG A 200 -4.60 -9.90 -10.60
N ILE A 201 -4.80 -11.16 -10.21
CA ILE A 201 -5.54 -12.15 -11.03
C ILE A 201 -7.01 -11.77 -11.12
N LYS A 202 -7.63 -11.41 -9.99
CA LYS A 202 -9.05 -11.06 -9.93
C LYS A 202 -9.34 -9.71 -10.56
N GLN A 203 -8.34 -8.82 -10.61
CA GLN A 203 -8.34 -7.47 -11.15
C GLN A 203 -9.46 -6.57 -10.61
N ARG A 204 -10.71 -6.84 -10.98
CA ARG A 204 -11.90 -6.06 -10.62
C ARG A 204 -12.93 -6.89 -9.88
N LYS A 205 -12.84 -8.22 -9.96
CA LYS A 205 -13.74 -9.17 -9.29
C LYS A 205 -13.29 -9.38 -7.84
N PHE A 206 -13.08 -8.30 -7.10
CA PHE A 206 -12.55 -8.37 -5.74
C PHE A 206 -13.54 -8.91 -4.71
N PHE A 207 -14.83 -9.02 -5.05
CA PHE A 207 -15.84 -9.65 -4.20
C PHE A 207 -15.45 -11.08 -3.76
N SER A 208 -14.67 -11.79 -4.60
CA SER A 208 -14.14 -13.12 -4.30
C SER A 208 -12.69 -13.10 -3.82
N SER A 209 -12.07 -11.93 -3.66
CA SER A 209 -10.68 -11.84 -3.23
C SER A 209 -10.50 -12.39 -1.81
N ILE A 210 -9.36 -13.04 -1.59
CA ILE A 210 -9.01 -13.65 -0.31
C ILE A 210 -8.96 -12.57 0.76
N LEU A 211 -8.26 -11.47 0.48
CA LEU A 211 -8.07 -10.37 1.42
C LEU A 211 -9.41 -9.73 1.82
N LEU A 212 -10.30 -9.46 0.85
CA LEU A 212 -11.60 -8.86 1.17
C LEU A 212 -12.38 -9.73 2.15
N ARG A 213 -12.45 -11.06 1.92
CA ARG A 213 -13.11 -11.98 2.85
C ARG A 213 -12.54 -11.92 4.26
N LEU A 214 -11.22 -11.74 4.40
CA LEU A 214 -10.57 -11.62 5.72
C LEU A 214 -10.83 -10.27 6.40
N VAL A 215 -11.04 -9.21 5.63
CA VAL A 215 -11.38 -7.87 6.16
C VAL A 215 -12.86 -7.78 6.56
N THR A 216 -13.77 -8.35 5.78
CA THR A 216 -15.24 -8.17 5.96
C THR A 216 -15.93 -9.27 6.78
N ARG A 217 -15.20 -10.29 7.25
CA ARG A 217 -15.76 -11.33 8.13
C ARG A 217 -16.41 -10.72 9.37
N SER A 218 -17.55 -11.28 9.77
CA SER A 218 -18.48 -10.73 10.77
C SER A 218 -17.86 -10.34 12.12
N ARG A 219 -16.71 -10.94 12.48
CA ARG A 219 -15.98 -10.69 13.73
C ARG A 219 -14.82 -9.69 13.58
N THR A 220 -14.39 -9.37 12.37
CA THR A 220 -13.26 -8.47 12.11
C THR A 220 -13.76 -7.03 11.93
N ASN A 221 -13.50 -6.17 12.90
CA ASN A 221 -13.69 -4.73 12.73
C ASN A 221 -12.47 -4.13 12.01
N LEU A 222 -12.69 -3.18 11.10
CA LEU A 222 -11.65 -2.41 10.42
C LEU A 222 -10.61 -1.83 11.40
N ARG A 223 -11.03 -1.40 12.59
CA ARG A 223 -10.11 -0.97 13.65
C ARG A 223 -9.06 -2.02 14.01
N ILE A 224 -9.44 -3.29 14.11
CA ILE A 224 -8.51 -4.39 14.43
C ILE A 224 -7.51 -4.56 13.28
N VAL A 225 -8.00 -4.50 12.03
CA VAL A 225 -7.15 -4.59 10.83
C VAL A 225 -6.10 -3.49 10.82
N ILE A 226 -6.52 -2.25 11.00
CA ILE A 226 -5.64 -1.08 10.91
C ILE A 226 -4.68 -1.02 12.12
N ASP A 227 -5.13 -1.34 13.32
CA ASP A 227 -4.26 -1.46 14.51
C ASP A 227 -3.17 -2.54 14.31
N SER A 228 -3.52 -3.66 13.67
CA SER A 228 -2.58 -4.75 13.37
C SER A 228 -1.47 -4.34 12.39
N LEU A 229 -1.71 -3.33 11.55
CA LEU A 229 -0.78 -2.90 10.48
C LEU A 229 -0.07 -1.58 10.79
N ILE A 230 -0.69 -0.68 11.56
CA ILE A 230 -0.14 0.63 11.91
C ILE A 230 0.48 0.56 13.30
N THR A 231 -0.33 0.48 14.35
CA THR A 231 0.16 0.54 15.73
C THR A 231 1.14 -0.57 16.03
N SER A 232 0.84 -1.80 15.60
CA SER A 232 1.69 -2.97 15.86
C SER A 232 3.08 -2.89 15.21
N VAL A 233 3.20 -2.15 14.10
CA VAL A 233 4.43 -2.06 13.30
C VAL A 233 5.20 -0.78 13.62
N PHE A 234 4.51 0.35 13.77
CA PHE A 234 5.12 1.66 13.89
C PHE A 234 5.23 2.17 15.34
N SER A 235 4.60 1.52 16.32
CA SER A 235 4.76 1.94 17.74
C SER A 235 6.12 1.58 18.33
N LYS A 236 6.91 0.73 17.65
CA LYS A 236 8.19 0.22 18.14
C LYS A 236 9.24 0.20 17.04
N GLU A 237 10.48 -0.13 17.41
CA GLU A 237 11.51 -0.46 16.43
C GLU A 237 11.23 -1.83 15.82
N ILE A 238 11.30 -1.90 14.50
CA ILE A 238 11.05 -3.10 13.71
C ILE A 238 11.89 -3.01 12.42
N PRO A 239 12.30 -4.15 11.82
CA PRO A 239 13.02 -4.13 10.55
C PRO A 239 12.28 -3.38 9.44
N MET A 240 13.04 -2.73 8.55
CA MET A 240 12.47 -1.98 7.41
C MET A 240 11.67 -2.89 6.47
N GLU A 241 12.07 -4.15 6.34
CA GLU A 241 11.37 -5.18 5.58
C GLU A 241 9.95 -5.39 6.12
N ALA A 242 9.77 -5.40 7.45
CA ALA A 242 8.46 -5.53 8.08
C ALA A 242 7.56 -4.33 7.77
N ILE A 243 8.14 -3.11 7.84
CA ILE A 243 7.45 -1.87 7.47
C ILE A 243 6.97 -1.96 6.02
N ARG A 244 7.84 -2.38 5.09
CA ARG A 244 7.49 -2.55 3.67
C ARG A 244 6.37 -3.57 3.46
N LEU A 245 6.40 -4.71 4.16
CA LEU A 245 5.35 -5.73 4.08
C LEU A 245 4.01 -5.20 4.61
N SER A 246 4.01 -4.50 5.75
CA SER A 246 2.80 -3.87 6.28
C SER A 246 2.22 -2.84 5.31
N GLN A 247 3.06 -1.98 4.72
CA GLN A 247 2.62 -0.97 3.77
C GLN A 247 2.07 -1.57 2.47
N ARG A 248 2.65 -2.69 1.98
CA ARG A 248 2.10 -3.44 0.84
C ARG A 248 0.72 -4.01 1.16
N LEU A 249 0.51 -4.53 2.37
CA LEU A 249 -0.78 -5.05 2.79
C LEU A 249 -1.83 -3.94 2.98
N LEU A 250 -1.43 -2.79 3.54
CA LEU A 250 -2.28 -1.60 3.61
C LEU A 250 -2.65 -1.07 2.23
N ASP A 251 -1.71 -1.04 1.27
CA ASP A 251 -1.97 -0.61 -0.10
C ASP A 251 -3.04 -1.48 -0.78
N GLN A 252 -3.00 -2.80 -0.55
CA GLN A 252 -4.03 -3.72 -1.02
C GLN A 252 -5.42 -3.42 -0.41
N ILE A 253 -5.49 -3.09 0.88
CA ILE A 253 -6.74 -2.66 1.55
C ILE A 253 -7.23 -1.32 0.97
N ILE A 254 -6.32 -0.39 0.69
CA ILE A 254 -6.64 0.90 0.05
C ILE A 254 -7.24 0.67 -1.33
N ILE A 255 -6.66 -0.21 -2.15
CA ILE A 255 -7.20 -0.59 -3.46
C ILE A 255 -8.63 -1.15 -3.31
N LEU A 256 -8.88 -2.03 -2.33
CA LEU A 256 -10.23 -2.54 -2.06
C LEU A 256 -11.22 -1.42 -1.69
N SER A 257 -10.74 -0.36 -1.03
CA SER A 257 -11.57 0.82 -0.72
C SER A 257 -11.83 1.69 -1.95
N TYR A 258 -10.85 1.84 -2.84
CA TYR A 258 -11.01 2.53 -4.13
C TYR A 258 -11.83 1.74 -5.13
N ALA A 259 -11.95 0.43 -4.95
CA ALA A 259 -12.91 -0.41 -5.67
C ALA A 259 -14.29 -0.51 -4.99
N GLY A 260 -14.50 0.20 -3.86
CA GLY A 260 -15.81 0.32 -3.21
C GLY A 260 -16.23 -0.87 -2.34
N HIS A 261 -15.35 -1.83 -2.14
CA HIS A 261 -15.61 -2.99 -1.28
C HIS A 261 -15.40 -2.69 0.21
N ILE A 262 -14.66 -1.61 0.51
CA ILE A 262 -14.47 -1.08 1.87
C ILE A 262 -14.86 0.39 1.86
N CYS A 263 -15.61 0.84 2.86
CA CYS A 263 -15.99 2.25 2.98
C CYS A 263 -14.74 3.14 3.13
N ARG A 264 -14.46 3.96 2.11
CA ARG A 264 -13.28 4.84 2.02
C ARG A 264 -13.15 5.78 3.21
N ASP A 265 -14.24 6.43 3.61
CA ASP A 265 -14.22 7.37 4.74
C ASP A 265 -13.99 6.67 6.08
N SER A 266 -14.54 5.46 6.26
CA SER A 266 -14.28 4.66 7.46
C SER A 266 -12.81 4.26 7.54
N LEU A 267 -12.22 3.80 6.42
CA LEU A 267 -10.79 3.46 6.35
C LEU A 267 -9.90 4.69 6.63
N LYS A 268 -10.18 5.81 5.96
CA LYS A 268 -9.45 7.07 6.14
C LYS A 268 -9.50 7.54 7.61
N ASN A 269 -10.69 7.51 8.22
CA ASN A 269 -10.87 7.94 9.60
C ASN A 269 -10.12 7.02 10.57
N GLU A 270 -10.24 5.70 10.40
CA GLU A 270 -9.58 4.75 11.29
C GLU A 270 -8.05 4.81 11.15
N MET A 271 -7.52 4.85 9.92
CA MET A 271 -6.08 5.03 9.68
C MET A 271 -5.57 6.33 10.30
N TYR A 272 -6.30 7.43 10.13
CA TYR A 272 -5.95 8.70 10.75
C TYR A 272 -5.92 8.63 12.29
N LEU A 273 -6.89 7.97 12.91
CA LEU A 273 -6.91 7.78 14.37
C LEU A 273 -5.69 6.97 14.83
N GLN A 274 -5.34 5.89 14.14
CA GLN A 274 -4.20 5.05 14.53
C GLN A 274 -2.85 5.76 14.33
N ILE A 275 -2.65 6.50 13.22
CA ILE A 275 -1.38 7.23 13.02
C ILE A 275 -1.18 8.35 14.04
N ASN A 276 -2.27 8.93 14.58
CA ASN A 276 -2.20 9.96 15.60
C ASN A 276 -1.85 9.43 16.99
N LEU A 277 -1.95 8.10 17.20
CA LEU A 277 -1.44 7.46 18.42
C LEU A 277 0.08 7.24 18.39
N LEU A 278 0.71 7.42 17.22
CA LEU A 278 2.15 7.24 17.06
C LEU A 278 2.93 8.48 17.50
N GLU A 279 4.14 8.26 18.00
CA GLU A 279 5.12 9.32 18.17
C GLU A 279 5.38 10.06 16.84
N PRO A 280 5.67 11.38 16.85
CA PRO A 280 5.80 12.17 15.62
C PRO A 280 6.77 11.58 14.59
N SER A 281 7.92 11.04 15.03
CA SER A 281 8.90 10.40 14.15
C SER A 281 8.36 9.14 13.46
N ARG A 282 7.52 8.37 14.16
CA ARG A 282 6.90 7.14 13.65
C ARG A 282 5.74 7.43 12.72
N MET A 283 4.92 8.44 13.03
CA MET A 283 3.89 8.96 12.13
C MET A 283 4.52 9.43 10.81
N ILE A 284 5.67 10.11 10.87
CA ILE A 284 6.39 10.57 9.68
C ILE A 284 6.96 9.38 8.89
N SER A 285 7.58 8.41 9.57
CA SER A 285 8.03 7.17 8.93
C SER A 285 6.88 6.43 8.24
N PHE A 286 5.71 6.36 8.85
CA PHE A 286 4.50 5.81 8.24
C PHE A 286 4.12 6.57 6.96
N LEU A 287 4.01 7.89 7.02
CA LEU A 287 3.62 8.72 5.86
C LEU A 287 4.67 8.68 4.73
N GLN A 288 5.95 8.53 5.06
CA GLN A 288 7.03 8.38 4.07
C GLN A 288 7.02 7.03 3.36
N THR A 289 6.52 5.98 4.02
CA THR A 289 6.52 4.61 3.51
C THR A 289 5.18 4.18 2.90
N LEU A 290 4.13 4.98 3.05
CA LEU A 290 2.81 4.72 2.47
C LEU A 290 2.86 4.74 0.93
N LEU A 291 2.36 3.68 0.31
CA LEU A 291 2.50 3.44 -1.14
C LEU A 291 1.45 4.12 -2.00
N SER A 292 0.32 4.55 -1.44
CA SER A 292 -0.70 5.31 -2.18
C SER A 292 -0.50 6.80 -2.00
N ASN A 293 -0.17 7.51 -3.09
CA ASN A 293 0.02 8.96 -3.08
C ASN A 293 -1.31 9.68 -2.85
N THR A 294 -2.37 9.22 -3.50
CA THR A 294 -3.72 9.80 -3.34
C THR A 294 -4.23 9.61 -1.91
N PHE A 295 -4.06 8.42 -1.33
CA PHE A 295 -4.47 8.17 0.06
C PHE A 295 -3.61 8.90 1.08
N LYS A 296 -2.29 8.99 0.85
CA LYS A 296 -1.36 9.77 1.69
C LYS A 296 -1.79 11.23 1.77
N TYR A 297 -2.13 11.84 0.63
CA TYR A 297 -2.66 13.20 0.61
C TYR A 297 -3.94 13.33 1.44
N GLN A 298 -4.89 12.39 1.30
CA GLN A 298 -6.15 12.40 2.06
C GLN A 298 -5.92 12.33 3.59
N LEU A 299 -4.91 11.58 4.04
CA LEU A 299 -4.54 11.54 5.46
C LEU A 299 -3.93 12.86 5.95
N ILE A 300 -3.05 13.48 5.16
CA ILE A 300 -2.42 14.75 5.54
C ILE A 300 -3.44 15.90 5.50
N GLU A 301 -4.34 15.91 4.53
CA GLU A 301 -5.45 16.86 4.48
C GLU A 301 -6.31 16.76 5.74
N LYS A 302 -6.67 15.55 6.15
CA LYS A 302 -7.40 15.32 7.40
C LYS A 302 -6.62 15.84 8.61
N ALA A 303 -5.29 15.61 8.65
CA ALA A 303 -4.43 16.16 9.70
C ALA A 303 -4.44 17.69 9.74
N LEU A 304 -4.47 18.35 8.58
CA LEU A 304 -4.58 19.80 8.48
C LEU A 304 -5.97 20.31 8.92
N LEU A 305 -7.04 19.58 8.60
CA LEU A 305 -8.42 19.94 8.99
C LEU A 305 -8.65 19.87 10.50
N ASP A 306 -8.02 18.91 11.16
CA ASP A 306 -8.07 18.74 12.61
C ASP A 306 -7.15 19.74 13.34
N SER A 307 -6.21 20.36 12.62
CA SER A 307 -5.50 21.53 13.15
C SER A 307 -6.47 22.71 13.30
N ASP A 308 -6.18 23.64 14.23
CA ASP A 308 -6.99 24.85 14.30
C ASP A 308 -6.98 25.53 12.91
N LEU A 309 -8.12 25.89 12.35
CA LEU A 309 -8.21 26.63 11.07
C LEU A 309 -9.09 27.87 11.24
N SER A 310 -9.21 28.37 12.46
CA SER A 310 -10.07 29.50 12.83
C SER A 310 -9.83 30.76 11.98
N ASN A 311 -8.59 30.99 11.53
CA ASN A 311 -8.21 32.09 10.65
C ASN A 311 -8.58 31.87 9.17
N ILE A 312 -8.96 30.64 8.81
CA ILE A 312 -9.12 30.17 7.42
C ILE A 312 -10.55 29.61 7.22
N LYS A 313 -11.50 29.98 8.11
CA LYS A 313 -12.88 29.45 8.13
C LYS A 313 -13.60 29.54 6.77
N LYS A 314 -13.30 30.55 5.96
CA LYS A 314 -13.86 30.72 4.61
C LYS A 314 -13.38 29.66 3.61
N GLU A 315 -12.20 29.10 3.81
CA GLU A 315 -11.57 28.15 2.88
C GLU A 315 -11.75 26.69 3.31
N LYS A 316 -12.44 26.39 4.43
CA LYS A 316 -12.73 25.00 4.83
C LYS A 316 -13.41 24.19 3.72
N LYS A 317 -14.29 24.84 2.93
CA LYS A 317 -14.93 24.20 1.77
C LYS A 317 -13.92 23.83 0.67
N LEU A 318 -12.87 24.62 0.49
CA LEU A 318 -11.79 24.34 -0.46
C LEU A 318 -10.82 23.27 0.05
N ILE A 319 -10.65 23.13 1.36
CA ILE A 319 -9.84 22.03 1.93
C ILE A 319 -10.55 20.67 1.75
N LEU A 320 -11.87 20.67 1.61
CA LEU A 320 -12.68 19.46 1.36
C LEU A 320 -12.89 19.14 -0.13
N SER A 321 -12.35 19.94 -1.07
CA SER A 321 -12.48 19.66 -2.50
C SER A 321 -11.53 18.55 -2.96
N SER A 322 -11.64 18.12 -4.22
CA SER A 322 -10.68 17.19 -4.84
C SER A 322 -9.24 17.71 -4.78
N LEU A 323 -8.29 16.79 -4.98
CA LEU A 323 -6.86 17.09 -5.07
C LEU A 323 -6.59 18.06 -6.25
N SER A 324 -6.13 19.28 -5.96
CA SER A 324 -5.70 20.25 -6.97
C SER A 324 -4.57 21.15 -6.48
N LEU A 325 -3.82 21.73 -7.41
CA LEU A 325 -2.73 22.66 -7.16
C LEU A 325 -3.22 23.98 -6.58
N VAL A 326 -4.41 24.43 -6.98
CA VAL A 326 -5.09 25.61 -6.40
C VAL A 326 -5.26 25.42 -4.90
N LYS A 327 -5.76 24.26 -4.50
CA LYS A 327 -5.97 23.90 -3.10
C LYS A 327 -4.65 23.80 -2.34
N ILE A 328 -3.64 23.16 -2.92
CA ILE A 328 -2.30 23.05 -2.32
C ILE A 328 -1.70 24.44 -2.12
N THR A 329 -1.79 25.30 -3.13
CA THR A 329 -1.33 26.69 -3.04
C THR A 329 -2.04 27.43 -1.94
N LYS A 330 -3.36 27.28 -1.79
CA LYS A 330 -4.11 27.85 -0.67
C LYS A 330 -3.65 27.29 0.68
N ILE A 331 -3.44 25.98 0.79
CA ILE A 331 -2.85 25.38 1.99
C ILE A 331 -1.52 26.08 2.29
N PHE A 332 -0.62 26.23 1.33
CA PHE A 332 0.63 26.96 1.54
C PHE A 332 0.37 28.40 1.99
N LEU A 333 -0.45 29.16 1.26
CA LEU A 333 -0.78 30.55 1.58
C LEU A 333 -1.27 30.75 3.01
N TYR A 334 -2.13 29.84 3.48
CA TYR A 334 -2.87 30.02 4.71
C TYR A 334 -2.29 29.24 5.89
N SER A 335 -1.58 28.13 5.64
CA SER A 335 -0.99 27.30 6.68
C SER A 335 0.45 27.70 7.03
N ILE A 336 1.12 28.47 6.16
CA ILE A 336 2.45 29.00 6.46
C ILE A 336 2.41 29.82 7.77
N PRO A 337 3.44 29.69 8.63
CA PRO A 337 3.49 30.21 9.99
C PRO A 337 3.40 31.74 10.16
N TYR A 338 3.20 32.53 9.11
CA TYR A 338 3.08 33.99 9.26
C TYR A 338 1.91 34.40 10.17
N THR A 339 0.94 33.52 10.39
CA THR A 339 -0.24 33.78 11.23
C THR A 339 -0.25 33.04 12.57
N ARG A 340 0.72 32.14 12.82
CA ARG A 340 0.81 31.37 14.08
C ARG A 340 2.19 31.45 14.69
N ASN A 341 2.24 31.73 15.98
CA ASN A 341 3.42 31.62 16.83
C ASN A 341 3.87 30.16 16.99
N LEU A 342 4.19 29.47 15.88
CA LEU A 342 4.92 28.21 15.93
C LEU A 342 6.34 28.55 16.38
N THR A 343 6.58 28.38 17.68
CA THR A 343 7.87 28.64 18.32
C THR A 343 8.70 27.38 18.47
N GLU A 344 8.05 26.21 18.49
CA GLU A 344 8.74 24.93 18.68
C GLU A 344 9.34 24.41 17.35
N PRO A 345 10.66 24.15 17.29
CA PRO A 345 11.34 23.62 16.10
C PRO A 345 10.69 22.36 15.53
N VAL A 346 10.22 21.45 16.39
CA VAL A 346 9.56 20.19 15.99
C VAL A 346 8.25 20.47 15.25
N ALA A 347 7.44 21.42 15.74
CA ALA A 347 6.19 21.79 15.12
C ALA A 347 6.41 22.48 13.76
N ILE A 348 7.45 23.32 13.68
CA ILE A 348 7.88 23.96 12.42
C ILE A 348 8.31 22.91 11.39
N TRP A 349 9.23 22.02 11.78
CA TRP A 349 9.71 20.96 10.88
C TRP A 349 8.59 20.03 10.44
N ARG A 350 7.70 19.60 11.35
CA ARG A 350 6.53 18.77 11.03
C ARG A 350 5.61 19.45 10.02
N HIS A 351 5.42 20.76 10.16
CA HIS A 351 4.61 21.53 9.24
C HIS A 351 5.25 21.57 7.83
N ILE A 352 6.55 21.87 7.75
CA ILE A 352 7.31 21.84 6.48
C ILE A 352 7.25 20.44 5.85
N PHE A 353 7.36 19.38 6.65
CA PHE A 353 7.22 18.00 6.19
C PHE A 353 5.84 17.72 5.57
N PHE A 354 4.75 18.23 6.18
CA PHE A 354 3.41 18.09 5.59
C PHE A 354 3.27 18.83 4.28
N LEU A 355 3.75 20.07 4.19
CA LEU A 355 3.73 20.84 2.94
C LEU A 355 4.51 20.13 1.83
N SER A 356 5.72 19.63 2.16
CA SER A 356 6.55 18.86 1.23
C SER A 356 5.85 17.58 0.79
N SER A 357 5.31 16.81 1.73
CA SER A 357 4.62 15.56 1.44
C SER A 357 3.36 15.75 0.59
N ILE A 358 2.62 16.85 0.79
CA ILE A 358 1.46 17.20 -0.03
C ILE A 358 1.87 17.44 -1.47
N LEU A 359 2.88 18.29 -1.69
CA LEU A 359 3.34 18.65 -3.02
C LEU A 359 3.89 17.42 -3.76
N GLN A 360 4.70 16.61 -3.09
CA GLN A 360 5.22 15.36 -3.63
C GLN A 360 4.09 14.38 -3.98
N SER A 361 3.10 14.20 -3.10
CA SER A 361 1.98 13.28 -3.34
C SER A 361 1.13 13.76 -4.53
N TYR A 362 0.97 15.07 -4.69
CA TYR A 362 0.30 15.66 -5.85
C TYR A 362 1.03 15.36 -7.15
N VAL A 363 2.33 15.67 -7.23
CA VAL A 363 3.14 15.42 -8.43
C VAL A 363 3.08 13.95 -8.81
N ASN A 364 3.24 13.03 -7.86
CA ASN A 364 3.19 11.60 -8.12
C ASN A 364 1.81 11.08 -8.53
N ALA A 365 0.72 11.68 -8.02
CA ALA A 365 -0.63 11.26 -8.34
C ALA A 365 -1.15 11.82 -9.67
N LYS A 366 -0.63 12.97 -10.10
CA LYS A 366 -1.06 13.72 -11.29
C LYS A 366 -0.16 13.54 -12.50
N THR A 367 0.84 12.67 -12.43
CA THR A 367 1.76 12.39 -13.52
C THR A 367 1.75 10.92 -13.91
N LEU A 368 1.84 10.65 -15.20
CA LEU A 368 1.96 9.31 -15.76
C LEU A 368 3.06 9.30 -16.83
N ARG A 369 3.87 8.24 -16.84
CA ARG A 369 4.89 8.05 -17.89
C ARG A 369 4.29 7.22 -19.01
N GLN A 370 4.33 7.75 -20.22
CA GLN A 370 3.89 7.09 -21.44
C GLN A 370 5.09 6.87 -22.37
N GLU A 371 5.15 5.75 -23.07
CA GLU A 371 6.14 5.55 -24.13
C GLU A 371 5.51 5.91 -25.49
N LYS A 372 6.04 6.94 -26.15
CA LYS A 372 5.59 7.43 -27.46
C LYS A 372 6.73 7.32 -28.46
N HIS A 373 6.58 6.45 -29.47
CA HIS A 373 7.60 6.21 -30.51
C HIS A 373 9.02 5.92 -29.97
N GLY A 374 9.14 5.15 -28.89
CA GLY A 374 10.42 4.81 -28.26
C GLY A 374 11.04 5.93 -27.41
N LYS A 375 10.29 7.02 -27.15
CA LYS A 375 10.64 8.07 -26.19
C LYS A 375 9.65 8.05 -25.03
N VAL A 376 10.13 8.28 -23.82
CA VAL A 376 9.26 8.47 -22.65
C VAL A 376 8.74 9.91 -22.66
N VAL A 377 7.43 10.06 -22.69
CA VAL A 377 6.68 11.31 -22.55
C VAL A 377 5.98 11.30 -21.19
N ILE A 378 5.88 12.46 -20.53
CA ILE A 378 5.16 12.60 -19.27
C ILE A 378 3.79 13.22 -19.57
N VAL A 379 2.72 12.53 -19.18
CA VAL A 379 1.35 13.05 -19.22
C VAL A 379 1.02 13.57 -17.84
N HIS A 380 0.44 14.76 -17.76
CA HIS A 380 -0.05 15.35 -16.52
C HIS A 380 -1.56 15.63 -16.60
N GLY A 381 -2.24 15.67 -15.46
CA GLY A 381 -3.66 16.02 -15.36
C GLY A 381 -3.89 17.38 -14.72
N LEU A 382 -3.43 18.45 -15.38
CA LEU A 382 -3.60 19.85 -14.97
C LEU A 382 -4.91 20.40 -15.53
N ASP A 383 -5.61 21.22 -14.75
CA ASP A 383 -6.74 22.01 -15.24
C ASP A 383 -6.38 23.50 -15.46
N ASP A 384 -7.25 24.25 -16.15
CA ASP A 384 -7.02 25.66 -16.48
C ASP A 384 -6.71 26.51 -15.23
N GLU A 385 -7.37 26.25 -14.10
CA GLU A 385 -7.11 26.97 -12.85
C GLU A 385 -5.74 26.59 -12.26
N GLU A 386 -5.32 25.34 -12.40
CA GLU A 386 -4.00 24.88 -12.02
C GLU A 386 -2.91 25.47 -12.92
N MET A 387 -3.16 25.61 -14.22
CA MET A 387 -2.26 26.26 -15.19
C MET A 387 -2.02 27.72 -14.81
N ASP A 388 -3.06 28.45 -14.41
CA ASP A 388 -2.94 29.83 -13.89
C ASP A 388 -2.03 29.89 -12.65
N VAL A 389 -2.16 28.92 -11.73
CA VAL A 389 -1.32 28.83 -10.53
C VAL A 389 0.15 28.59 -10.89
N VAL A 390 0.43 27.77 -11.91
CA VAL A 390 1.79 27.53 -12.40
C VAL A 390 2.35 28.79 -13.07
N ALA A 391 1.57 29.45 -13.93
CA ALA A 391 1.95 30.67 -14.62
C ALA A 391 2.30 31.82 -13.64
N ASP A 392 1.53 31.95 -12.57
CA ASP A 392 1.77 32.97 -11.53
C ASP A 392 2.97 32.66 -10.63
N ASP A 393 3.60 31.48 -10.77
CA ASP A 393 4.76 31.02 -9.97
C ASP A 393 4.50 31.15 -8.45
N LEU A 394 3.24 30.95 -8.03
CA LEU A 394 2.80 31.23 -6.65
C LEU A 394 3.53 30.34 -5.64
N ILE A 395 3.67 29.06 -5.95
CA ILE A 395 4.33 28.08 -5.07
C ILE A 395 5.80 28.48 -4.87
N SER A 396 6.55 28.77 -5.94
CA SER A 396 7.96 29.17 -5.84
C SER A 396 8.13 30.49 -5.08
N LYS A 397 7.24 31.47 -5.28
CA LYS A 397 7.24 32.71 -4.49
C LYS A 397 7.07 32.41 -3.00
N ARG A 398 6.13 31.54 -2.62
CA ARG A 398 5.91 31.15 -1.23
C ARG A 398 7.04 30.30 -0.65
N LEU A 399 7.67 29.45 -1.45
CA LEU A 399 8.87 28.72 -1.03
C LEU A 399 10.03 29.67 -0.72
N LYS A 400 10.23 30.72 -1.51
CA LYS A 400 11.26 31.75 -1.23
C LYS A 400 10.99 32.47 0.09
N GLU A 401 9.74 32.82 0.36
CA GLU A 401 9.33 33.43 1.63
C GLU A 401 9.58 32.48 2.82
N LEU A 402 9.18 31.21 2.68
CA LEU A 402 9.35 30.19 3.71
C LEU A 402 10.84 29.90 3.98
N LYS A 403 11.67 29.81 2.93
CA LYS A 403 13.14 29.71 3.04
C LYS A 403 13.73 30.91 3.77
N LYS A 404 13.30 32.14 3.45
CA LYS A 404 13.76 33.36 4.13
C LYS A 404 13.37 33.36 5.61
N TRP A 405 12.14 32.94 5.92
CA TRP A 405 11.64 32.84 7.29
C TRP A 405 12.39 31.77 8.09
N LEU A 406 12.63 30.59 7.51
CA LEU A 406 13.35 29.49 8.17
C LEU A 406 14.78 29.91 8.57
N LYS A 407 15.47 30.69 7.73
CA LYS A 407 16.82 31.21 8.03
C LYS A 407 16.88 32.01 9.34
N GLN A 408 15.78 32.65 9.73
CA GLN A 408 15.66 33.49 10.93
C GLN A 408 15.29 32.70 12.19
N LYS A 409 15.04 31.39 12.07
CA LYS A 409 14.65 30.52 13.19
C LYS A 409 15.83 29.71 13.69
N ASP A 410 15.91 29.59 15.00
CA ASP A 410 16.78 28.63 15.67
C ASP A 410 16.04 27.30 15.80
N MET A 411 16.61 26.25 15.21
CA MET A 411 15.98 24.93 15.11
C MET A 411 16.95 23.78 15.40
N GLY A 412 18.20 24.08 15.79
CA GLY A 412 19.26 23.06 15.93
C GLY A 412 19.32 22.11 14.73
N ASP A 413 19.41 20.81 15.01
CA ASP A 413 19.50 19.73 14.00
C ASP A 413 18.30 19.64 13.05
N LEU A 414 17.15 20.20 13.42
CA LEU A 414 15.97 20.21 12.55
C LEU A 414 16.07 21.27 11.44
N LYS A 415 17.03 22.20 11.54
CA LYS A 415 17.24 23.22 10.52
C LYS A 415 17.64 22.59 9.19
N ASP A 416 18.69 21.78 9.18
CA ASP A 416 19.20 21.12 7.98
C ASP A 416 18.16 20.20 7.35
N ARG A 417 17.41 19.46 8.18
CA ARG A 417 16.31 18.61 7.73
C ARG A 417 15.17 19.42 7.10
N SER A 418 14.87 20.58 7.66
CA SER A 418 13.85 21.50 7.12
C SER A 418 14.33 22.10 5.80
N GLU A 419 15.59 22.47 5.69
CA GLU A 419 16.19 23.01 4.47
C GLU A 419 16.16 21.97 3.34
N LEU A 420 16.51 20.71 3.61
CA LEU A 420 16.39 19.62 2.64
C LEU A 420 14.94 19.44 2.14
N LEU A 421 13.95 19.48 3.04
CA LEU A 421 12.55 19.41 2.63
C LEU A 421 12.15 20.59 1.72
N LEU A 422 12.65 21.80 2.00
CA LEU A 422 12.42 22.96 1.14
C LEU A 422 13.15 22.88 -0.21
N GLU A 423 14.26 22.16 -0.29
CA GLU A 423 14.94 21.84 -1.56
C GLU A 423 14.14 20.83 -2.37
N MET A 424 13.62 19.78 -1.73
CA MET A 424 12.74 18.81 -2.39
C MET A 424 11.49 19.49 -2.94
N MET A 425 10.87 20.38 -2.16
CA MET A 425 9.71 21.15 -2.63
C MET A 425 10.04 22.08 -3.80
N ASP A 426 11.27 22.62 -3.85
CA ASP A 426 11.75 23.43 -4.96
C ASP A 426 11.90 22.59 -6.24
N ALA A 427 12.38 21.36 -6.09
CA ALA A 427 12.47 20.40 -7.20
C ALA A 427 11.07 20.00 -7.70
N ASP A 428 10.14 19.67 -6.81
CA ASP A 428 8.76 19.34 -7.16
C ASP A 428 8.06 20.53 -7.84
N ALA A 429 8.23 21.76 -7.33
CA ALA A 429 7.67 22.97 -7.94
C ALA A 429 8.26 23.25 -9.33
N LYS A 430 9.56 23.03 -9.53
CA LYS A 430 10.20 23.11 -10.85
C LYS A 430 9.67 22.05 -11.80
N GLN A 431 9.46 20.82 -11.31
CA GLN A 431 8.90 19.75 -12.12
C GLN A 431 7.50 20.12 -12.60
N ILE A 432 6.66 20.69 -11.73
CA ILE A 432 5.33 21.19 -12.13
C ILE A 432 5.44 22.28 -13.20
N LYS A 433 6.43 23.17 -13.10
CA LYS A 433 6.64 24.21 -14.10
C LYS A 433 7.05 23.65 -15.47
N ILE A 434 7.88 22.62 -15.49
CA ILE A 434 8.29 21.92 -16.72
C ILE A 434 7.07 21.37 -17.47
N PHE A 435 6.01 20.96 -16.76
CA PHE A 435 4.77 20.48 -17.40
C PHE A 435 4.17 21.52 -18.36
N VAL A 436 4.34 22.82 -18.08
CA VAL A 436 3.80 23.91 -18.91
C VAL A 436 4.79 24.36 -19.98
N ASP A 437 6.10 24.21 -19.71
CA ASP A 437 7.16 24.68 -20.62
C ASP A 437 7.50 23.64 -21.73
N GLU A 438 6.97 22.42 -21.66
CA GLU A 438 7.19 21.31 -22.63
C GLU A 438 6.03 21.06 -23.63
N GLU A 439 4.95 21.86 -23.57
CA GLU A 439 3.94 21.96 -24.66
C GLU A 439 4.37 22.94 -25.76
#